data_AF-A0A3D6C230-F1
#
_entry.id   AF-A0A3D6C230-F1
#
_cell.length_a   1.000
_cell.length_b   1.000
_cell.length_c   1.000
_cell.angle_alpha   90.00
_cell.angle_beta   90.00
_cell.angle_gamma   90.00
#
_symmetry.space_group_name_H-M   'P 1'
#
loop_
_entity.id
_entity.type
_entity.pdbx_description
1 polymer ?
#
loop_
_entity_poly.entity_id
_entity_poly.type
_entity_poly.pdbx_seq_one_letter_code
_entity_poly.pdbx_strand_id
1 'polypeptide(L)'
;MNLLVLLLVAAIGGVAVTLQGQLMGIVDKNVGTVESVFITYGVGGLIVGIAMMFLRGGNLSSLQGVPHYVLLSGPLGLVIVASIG
;
A
#
# COMPACT_ATOMS: atom_id res chain seq x y z
N MET A 1 -1.59 18.23 -15.29
CA MET A 1 -2.07 18.21 -13.89
C MET A 1 -1.57 19.48 -13.23
N ASN A 2 -2.45 20.29 -12.61
CA ASN A 2 -2.05 21.58 -12.07
C ASN A 2 -1.16 21.39 -10.82
N LEU A 3 -0.11 22.19 -10.66
CA LEU A 3 0.91 22.01 -9.60
C LEU A 3 0.30 22.03 -8.18
N LEU A 4 -0.78 22.80 -8.03
CA LEU A 4 -1.57 22.89 -6.80
C LEU A 4 -2.27 21.56 -6.44
N VAL A 5 -2.78 20.84 -7.44
CA VAL A 5 -3.39 19.51 -7.24
C VAL A 5 -2.32 18.50 -6.81
N LEU A 6 -1.12 18.56 -7.41
CA LEU A 6 -0.01 17.68 -7.04
C LEU A 6 0.43 17.91 -5.58
N LEU A 7 0.53 19.18 -5.17
CA LEU A 7 0.87 19.55 -3.79
C LEU A 7 -0.18 19.07 -2.78
N LEU A 8 -1.46 19.23 -3.08
CA LEU A 8 -2.53 18.75 -2.21
C LEU A 8 -2.52 17.23 -2.08
N VAL A 9 -2.34 16.50 -3.19
CA VAL A 9 -2.22 15.03 -3.17
C VAL A 9 -1.00 14.60 -2.37
N ALA A 10 0.14 15.26 -2.54
CA ALA A 10 1.36 14.97 -1.78
C ALA A 10 1.18 15.25 -0.27
N ALA A 11 0.52 16.35 0.09
CA ALA A 11 0.25 16.69 1.49
C ALA A 11 -0.69 15.67 2.15
N ILE A 12 -1.81 15.32 1.48
CA ILE A 12 -2.75 14.31 1.97
C ILE A 12 -2.06 12.94 2.05
N GLY A 13 -1.25 12.59 1.05
CA GLY A 13 -0.46 11.37 1.03
C GLY A 13 0.51 11.30 2.21
N GLY A 14 1.24 12.38 2.49
CA GLY A 14 2.13 12.47 3.65
C GLY A 14 1.39 12.28 4.98
N VAL A 15 0.26 12.97 5.17
CA VAL A 15 -0.58 12.82 6.37
C VAL A 15 -1.07 11.37 6.52
N ALA A 16 -1.56 10.78 5.44
CA ALA A 16 -2.03 9.39 5.43
C ALA A 16 -0.92 8.40 5.81
N VAL A 17 0.29 8.56 5.27
CA VAL A 17 1.45 7.70 5.59
C VAL A 17 1.84 7.82 7.07
N THR A 18 1.89 9.04 7.62
CA THR A 18 2.22 9.24 9.04
C THR A 18 1.18 8.61 9.97
N LEU A 19 -0.12 8.77 9.66
CA LEU A 19 -1.21 8.14 10.41
C LEU A 19 -1.16 6.61 10.30
N GLN A 20 -0.94 6.07 9.10
CA GLN A 20 -0.81 4.64 8.88
C GLN A 20 0.34 4.04 9.71
N GLY A 21 1.51 4.67 9.72
CA GLY A 21 2.66 4.21 10.50
C GLY A 21 2.39 4.19 12.01
N GLN A 22 1.75 5.24 12.55
CA GLN A 22 1.39 5.27 13.98
C GLN A 22 0.35 4.20 14.34
N LEU A 23 -0.70 4.04 13.55
CA LEU A 23 -1.71 3.00 13.77
C LEU A 23 -1.10 1.60 13.68
N MET A 24 -0.19 1.39 12.73
CA MET A 24 0.50 0.13 12.56
C MET A 24 1.39 -0.22 13.75
N GLY A 25 2.13 0.74 14.31
CA GLY A 25 2.92 0.51 15.53
C GLY A 25 2.06 0.23 16.78
N ILE A 26 0.82 0.73 16.82
CA ILE A 26 -0.14 0.38 17.89
C ILE A 26 -0.62 -1.07 17.70
N VAL A 27 -0.96 -1.47 16.47
CA VAL A 27 -1.38 -2.85 16.16
C VAL A 27 -0.24 -3.83 16.41
N ASP A 28 0.98 -3.48 16.01
CA ASP A 28 2.19 -4.28 16.25
C ASP A 28 2.38 -4.59 17.73
N LYS A 29 2.35 -3.56 18.58
CA LYS A 29 2.49 -3.71 20.04
C LYS A 29 1.46 -4.61 20.69
N ASN A 30 0.27 -4.75 20.10
CA ASN A 30 -0.83 -5.53 20.67
C ASN A 30 -0.93 -6.94 20.10
N VAL A 31 -0.60 -7.13 18.82
CA VAL A 31 -0.89 -8.37 18.08
C VAL A 31 0.39 -9.05 17.59
N GLY A 32 1.51 -8.33 17.47
CA GLY A 32 2.77 -8.81 16.90
C GLY A 32 2.98 -8.38 15.46
N THR A 33 4.25 -8.30 15.04
CA THR A 33 4.67 -7.79 13.73
C THR A 33 4.14 -8.58 12.56
N VAL A 34 4.08 -9.90 12.69
CA VAL A 34 3.59 -10.75 11.61
C VAL A 34 2.08 -10.58 11.41
N GLU A 35 1.29 -10.56 12.49
CA GLU A 35 -0.15 -10.29 12.41
C GLU A 35 -0.47 -8.87 11.92
N SER A 36 0.28 -7.86 12.38
CA SER A 36 0.08 -6.46 11.97
C SER A 36 0.34 -6.28 10.47
N VAL A 37 1.40 -6.88 9.95
CA VAL A 37 1.72 -6.91 8.50
C VAL A 37 0.63 -7.65 7.73
N PHE A 38 0.16 -8.80 8.23
CA PHE A 38 -0.90 -9.58 7.60
C PHE A 38 -2.22 -8.82 7.52
N ILE A 39 -2.63 -8.10 8.58
CA ILE A 39 -3.84 -7.29 8.56
C ILE A 39 -3.67 -6.13 7.57
N THR A 40 -2.54 -5.43 7.59
CA THR A 40 -2.32 -4.24 6.76
C THR A 40 -2.28 -4.59 5.26
N TYR A 41 -1.52 -5.61 4.88
CA TYR A 41 -1.42 -6.04 3.47
C TYR A 41 -2.53 -6.98 3.03
N GLY A 42 -3.01 -7.85 3.92
CA GLY A 42 -4.11 -8.77 3.62
C GLY A 42 -5.42 -8.01 3.44
N VAL A 43 -5.80 -7.19 4.43
CA VAL A 43 -7.04 -6.39 4.35
C VAL A 43 -6.88 -5.26 3.33
N GLY A 44 -5.75 -4.56 3.32
CA GLY A 44 -5.48 -3.50 2.35
C GLY A 44 -5.47 -4.02 0.91
N GLY A 45 -4.82 -5.15 0.67
CA GLY A 45 -4.81 -5.83 -0.63
C GLY A 45 -6.19 -6.32 -1.06
N LEU A 46 -6.99 -6.84 -0.14
CA LEU A 46 -8.40 -7.22 -0.38
C LEU A 46 -9.25 -6.01 -0.79
N ILE A 47 -9.14 -4.90 -0.05
CA ILE A 47 -9.87 -3.65 -0.36
C ILE A 47 -9.48 -3.14 -1.75
N VAL A 48 -8.18 -3.11 -2.07
CA VAL A 48 -7.69 -2.70 -3.39
C VAL A 48 -8.16 -3.66 -4.48
N GLY A 49 -8.17 -4.98 -4.22
CA GLY A 49 -8.69 -5.98 -5.15
C GLY A 49 -10.17 -5.79 -5.45
N ILE A 50 -10.97 -5.50 -4.41
CA ILE A 50 -12.39 -5.18 -4.56
C ILE A 50 -12.58 -3.86 -5.32
N ALA A 51 -11.83 -2.82 -4.98
CA ALA A 51 -11.86 -1.54 -5.68
C ALA A 51 -11.48 -1.69 -7.16
N MET A 52 -10.50 -2.55 -7.48
CA MET A 52 -10.10 -2.90 -8.85
C MET A 52 -11.21 -3.60 -9.63
N MET A 53 -12.02 -4.43 -8.99
CA MET A 53 -13.20 -5.04 -9.63
C MET A 53 -14.24 -3.97 -10.00
N PHE A 54 -14.49 -3.00 -9.12
CA PHE A 54 -15.40 -1.89 -9.39
C PHE A 54 -14.88 -0.90 -10.44
N LEU A 55 -13.57 -0.62 -10.43
CA LEU A 55 -12.91 0.30 -11.37
C LEU A 55 -12.61 -0.35 -12.73
N ARG A 56 -12.99 -1.64 -12.95
CA ARG A 56 -12.72 -2.42 -14.17
C ARG A 56 -11.27 -2.26 -14.62
N GLY A 57 -10.35 -2.82 -13.82
CA GLY A 57 -8.89 -2.91 -14.04
C GLY A 57 -8.40 -2.49 -15.43
N GLY A 58 -8.21 -1.18 -15.62
CA GLY A 58 -8.09 -0.56 -16.95
C GLY A 58 -6.80 -0.90 -17.71
N ASN A 59 -5.85 -1.59 -17.08
CA ASN A 59 -4.61 -1.99 -17.76
C ASN A 59 -3.93 -3.24 -17.16
N LEU A 60 -4.71 -4.21 -16.67
CA LEU A 60 -4.13 -5.49 -16.24
C LEU A 60 -3.42 -6.24 -17.39
N SER A 61 -3.79 -5.94 -18.65
CA SER A 61 -3.14 -6.52 -19.82
C SER A 61 -1.75 -5.94 -20.09
N SER A 62 -1.42 -4.72 -19.63
CA SER A 62 -0.07 -4.16 -19.80
C SER A 62 0.95 -4.73 -18.81
N LEU A 63 0.52 -5.51 -17.81
CA LEU A 63 1.43 -6.23 -16.91
C LEU A 63 2.39 -7.15 -17.66
N GLN A 64 2.01 -7.65 -18.85
CA GLN A 64 2.90 -8.44 -19.72
C GLN A 64 4.08 -7.64 -20.28
N GLY A 65 3.98 -6.30 -20.35
CA GLY A 65 5.06 -5.43 -20.80
C GLY A 65 5.96 -4.92 -19.66
N VAL A 66 5.66 -5.27 -18.41
CA VAL A 66 6.40 -4.77 -17.24
C VAL A 66 7.59 -5.69 -16.93
N PRO A 67 8.82 -5.17 -16.78
CA PRO A 67 9.98 -5.98 -16.44
C PRO A 67 9.75 -6.79 -15.15
N HIS A 68 10.12 -8.07 -15.14
CA HIS A 68 9.88 -9.00 -14.01
C HIS A 68 10.43 -8.50 -12.67
N TYR A 69 11.48 -7.68 -12.67
CA TYR A 69 12.03 -7.06 -11.45
C TYR A 69 11.08 -6.05 -10.79
N VAL A 70 10.18 -5.41 -11.55
CA VAL A 70 9.21 -4.45 -11.01
C VAL A 70 8.07 -5.17 -10.29
N LEU A 71 7.81 -6.45 -10.61
CA LEU A 71 6.87 -7.28 -9.85
C LEU A 71 7.36 -7.56 -8.41
N LEU A 72 8.66 -7.39 -8.13
CA LEU A 72 9.19 -7.47 -6.77
C LEU A 72 8.81 -6.26 -5.88
N SER A 73 8.19 -5.23 -6.45
CA SER A 73 7.71 -4.08 -5.67
C SER A 73 6.74 -4.48 -4.55
N GLY A 74 5.92 -5.52 -4.76
CA GLY A 74 5.02 -6.05 -3.74
C GLY A 74 5.76 -6.65 -2.54
N PRO A 75 6.60 -7.69 -2.74
CA PRO A 75 7.41 -8.28 -1.68
C PRO A 75 8.33 -7.29 -0.95
N LEU A 76 8.92 -6.34 -1.68
CA LEU A 76 9.75 -5.30 -1.05
C LEU A 76 8.94 -4.39 -0.12
N GLY A 77 7.67 -4.13 -0.44
CA GLY A 77 6.75 -3.43 0.45
C GLY A 77 6.52 -4.19 1.77
N LEU A 78 6.35 -5.51 1.71
CA LEU A 78 6.21 -6.35 2.90
C LEU A 78 7.41 -6.25 3.82
N VAL A 79 8.64 -6.18 3.27
CA VAL A 79 9.88 -6.04 4.05
C VAL A 79 9.94 -4.68 4.75
N ILE A 80 9.58 -3.59 4.06
CA ILE A 80 9.57 -2.24 4.65
C ILE A 80 8.64 -2.21 5.86
N VAL A 81 7.45 -2.77 5.70
CA VAL A 81 6.43 -2.71 6.73
C VAL A 81 6.70 -3.67 7.89
N ALA A 82 7.25 -4.85 7.62
CA ALA A 82 7.80 -5.72 8.65
C ALA A 82 8.98 -5.10 9.42
N SER A 83 9.63 -4.07 8.86
CA SER A 83 10.69 -3.31 9.55
C SER A 83 10.15 -2.13 10.36
N ILE A 84 8.89 -1.71 10.13
CA ILE A 84 8.23 -0.60 10.83
C ILE A 84 7.48 -1.09 12.07
N GLY A 85 6.92 -2.30 12.00
CA GLY A 85 6.30 -2.97 13.14
C GLY A 85 7.29 -3.15 14.28
#